data_AF-A0A9D7A3S7-F1
#
_entry.id   AF-A0A9D7A3S7-F1
#
_cell.length_a   1.000
_cell.length_b   1.000
_cell.length_c   1.000
_cell.angle_alpha   90.00
_cell.angle_beta   90.00
_cell.angle_gamma   90.00
#
_symmetry.space_group_name_H-M   'P 1'
#
loop_
_entity.id
_entity.type
_entity.pdbx_description
1 polymer ?
#
loop_
_entity_poly.entity_id
_entity_poly.type
_entity_poly.pdbx_seq_one_letter_code
_entity_poly.pdbx_strand_id
1 'polypeptide(L)'
;MERLRLRLSERLAAPGAAPVSGTLDLQVGTRTASPGAARAPAKGSDAAAHAGGAPARPAHDIAQDIGRGHAEGIAWSRPPGGAPAHRVSAQAAPVAAAAHASLTAPAAHAAPPAQAAHTAHAVAPGARRPSGAAKGHAGGAHAQWAYEGAAGPTAWGALKPEFGLCANGQRQSPIDIRGGLAVDLEPVKFDYRPSAFSVIDNGHTVQVNLPPGNAIEVGGRRYELVQFHFHRPSEERIDGRQFEMSLHLVHKDPTGRLAVVGVLLGKGPAHPAVQTVWNNLPLEKNEEAPARAQIDPGHLLPEDRRYYTYMGSLTTPPCSEGVQWVVMRTPVTVTAQQVELFARIYPMNARPAQPVAGRRIMQSE
;
A
#
# COMPACT_ATOMS: atom_id res chain seq x y z
N MET A 1 21.52 26.03 -27.08
CA MET A 1 20.09 25.72 -27.26
C MET A 1 19.65 25.46 -28.71
N GLU A 2 20.54 25.52 -29.72
CA GLU A 2 20.12 25.61 -31.14
C GLU A 2 20.63 24.47 -32.05
N ARG A 3 20.85 23.28 -31.48
CA ARG A 3 21.13 22.04 -32.26
C ARG A 3 20.24 20.84 -31.86
N LEU A 4 19.19 21.07 -31.07
CA LEU A 4 18.28 20.03 -30.59
C LEU A 4 16.86 20.10 -31.20
N ARG A 5 16.56 21.13 -32.01
CA ARG A 5 15.28 21.26 -32.75
C ARG A 5 15.29 20.60 -34.14
N LEU A 6 16.40 20.00 -34.56
CA LEU A 6 16.66 19.53 -35.93
C LEU A 6 16.82 18.00 -36.05
N ARG A 7 16.40 17.24 -35.03
CA ARG A 7 16.43 15.76 -35.02
C ARG A 7 15.15 15.10 -34.48
N LEU A 8 14.02 15.82 -34.53
CA LEU A 8 12.69 15.28 -34.19
C LEU A 8 11.69 15.35 -35.37
N SER A 9 12.14 15.77 -36.55
CA SER A 9 11.29 16.05 -37.71
C SER A 9 11.36 14.98 -38.81
N GLU A 10 12.17 13.92 -38.65
CA GLU A 10 12.50 12.94 -39.71
C GLU A 10 12.11 11.49 -39.36
N ARG A 11 11.09 11.27 -38.51
CA ARG A 11 10.54 9.92 -38.25
C ARG A 11 9.01 9.82 -38.24
N LEU A 12 8.32 10.71 -38.95
CA LEU A 12 6.89 10.58 -39.27
C LEU A 12 6.64 10.88 -40.75
N ALA A 13 6.94 9.90 -41.61
CA ALA A 13 6.63 9.96 -43.04
C ALA A 13 6.38 8.54 -43.61
N ALA A 14 5.10 8.15 -43.67
CA ALA A 14 4.58 7.12 -44.57
C ALA A 14 3.26 7.67 -45.15
N PRO A 15 2.95 7.50 -46.45
CA PRO A 15 2.01 8.39 -47.14
C PRO A 15 0.56 7.87 -47.18
N GLY A 16 -0.41 8.78 -47.29
CA GLY A 16 -1.74 8.44 -47.82
C GLY A 16 -2.97 9.13 -47.22
N ALA A 17 -3.12 10.46 -47.38
CA ALA A 17 -4.41 11.14 -47.33
C ALA A 17 -4.36 12.49 -48.06
N ALA A 18 -5.42 12.87 -48.78
CA ALA A 18 -5.55 14.18 -49.44
C ALA A 18 -6.19 15.22 -48.50
N PRO A 19 -5.89 16.53 -48.65
CA PRO A 19 -6.43 17.56 -47.78
C PRO A 19 -7.88 17.92 -48.14
N VAL A 20 -8.67 18.26 -47.11
CA VAL A 20 -9.96 18.93 -47.25
C VAL A 20 -9.87 20.27 -46.53
N SER A 21 -10.03 21.38 -47.26
CA SER A 21 -10.02 22.72 -46.67
C SER A 21 -11.34 23.02 -45.98
N GLY A 22 -11.26 23.53 -44.74
CA GLY A 22 -12.41 24.04 -44.00
C GLY A 22 -11.98 25.18 -43.08
N THR A 23 -12.15 26.42 -43.53
CA THR A 23 -12.00 27.62 -42.71
C THR A 23 -13.17 27.74 -41.73
N LEU A 24 -12.88 28.17 -40.49
CA LEU A 24 -13.89 28.59 -39.54
C LEU A 24 -13.43 29.87 -38.85
N ASP A 25 -14.15 30.96 -39.06
CA ASP A 25 -13.82 32.27 -38.48
C ASP A 25 -14.19 32.37 -37.01
N LEU A 26 -13.40 33.15 -36.26
CA LEU A 26 -13.61 33.42 -34.85
C LEU A 26 -14.31 34.78 -34.67
N GLN A 27 -15.54 34.78 -34.16
CA GLN A 27 -16.24 36.02 -33.78
C GLN A 27 -16.58 36.05 -32.28
N VAL A 28 -16.30 37.21 -31.67
CA VAL A 28 -16.53 37.49 -30.25
C VAL A 28 -17.77 38.40 -30.13
N GLY A 29 -18.71 38.03 -29.25
CA GLY A 29 -19.90 38.82 -28.92
C GLY A 29 -20.00 39.10 -27.42
N THR A 30 -20.51 40.26 -27.03
CA THR A 30 -20.60 40.71 -25.62
C THR A 30 -21.94 41.40 -25.32
N ARG A 31 -22.30 41.52 -24.03
CA ARG A 31 -23.42 42.31 -23.42
C ARG A 31 -24.84 41.70 -23.55
N THR A 32 -25.84 42.02 -22.69
CA THR A 32 -25.96 42.12 -21.20
C THR A 32 -27.45 42.26 -20.79
N ALA A 33 -27.82 41.76 -19.59
CA ALA A 33 -28.96 42.17 -18.71
C ALA A 33 -30.46 41.88 -19.06
N SER A 34 -31.11 41.03 -18.25
CA SER A 34 -32.22 41.26 -17.26
C SER A 34 -33.40 42.25 -17.52
N PRO A 35 -34.54 42.24 -16.74
CA PRO A 35 -35.09 41.27 -15.73
C PRO A 35 -36.64 40.96 -15.78
N GLY A 36 -37.12 40.05 -14.91
CA GLY A 36 -38.51 40.03 -14.35
C GLY A 36 -39.45 38.88 -14.80
N ALA A 37 -40.52 38.49 -14.06
CA ALA A 37 -40.87 38.75 -12.66
C ALA A 37 -41.94 37.76 -12.07
N ALA A 38 -41.71 37.31 -10.82
CA ALA A 38 -42.66 37.06 -9.71
C ALA A 38 -43.87 36.08 -9.74
N ARG A 39 -44.02 35.40 -8.58
CA ARG A 39 -45.26 35.07 -7.80
C ARG A 39 -45.91 33.67 -7.92
N ALA A 40 -46.49 33.24 -6.79
CA ALA A 40 -47.25 32.00 -6.49
C ALA A 40 -48.28 32.34 -5.36
N PRO A 41 -48.99 31.41 -4.66
CA PRO A 41 -49.28 29.98 -4.87
C PRO A 41 -50.80 29.63 -4.78
N ALA A 42 -51.18 28.34 -4.79
CA ALA A 42 -52.50 27.84 -4.34
C ALA A 42 -52.45 26.39 -3.81
N LYS A 43 -53.47 25.94 -3.04
CA LYS A 43 -53.61 24.59 -2.44
C LYS A 43 -55.10 24.19 -2.31
N GLY A 44 -55.37 22.88 -2.30
CA GLY A 44 -56.69 22.25 -2.04
C GLY A 44 -57.29 21.54 -3.28
N SER A 45 -58.09 20.48 -3.18
CA SER A 45 -58.50 19.65 -2.00
C SER A 45 -59.21 18.36 -2.47
N ASP A 46 -59.13 17.27 -1.68
CA ASP A 46 -60.05 16.11 -1.52
C ASP A 46 -60.48 15.27 -2.78
N ALA A 47 -60.15 13.96 -2.86
CA ALA A 47 -60.96 12.78 -2.44
C ALA A 47 -61.97 12.28 -3.53
N ALA A 48 -62.27 10.98 -3.78
CA ALA A 48 -61.76 9.63 -3.41
C ALA A 48 -62.28 8.61 -4.49
N ALA A 49 -62.43 7.26 -4.41
CA ALA A 49 -62.26 6.21 -3.39
C ALA A 49 -62.23 4.78 -4.03
N HIS A 50 -61.60 3.79 -3.37
CA HIS A 50 -61.80 2.31 -3.49
C HIS A 50 -61.53 1.58 -4.85
N ALA A 51 -61.39 0.24 -4.96
CA ALA A 51 -61.64 -0.88 -4.02
C ALA A 51 -60.73 -2.14 -4.24
N GLY A 52 -60.64 -3.01 -3.22
CA GLY A 52 -60.22 -4.43 -3.31
C GLY A 52 -58.71 -4.74 -3.27
N GLY A 53 -58.22 -5.84 -2.67
CA GLY A 53 -58.86 -6.88 -1.84
C GLY A 53 -57.85 -7.92 -1.31
N ALA A 54 -58.17 -8.66 -0.24
CA ALA A 54 -57.36 -9.73 0.38
C ALA A 54 -58.28 -10.87 0.88
N PRO A 55 -57.77 -12.10 1.16
CA PRO A 55 -56.99 -12.43 2.38
C PRO A 55 -55.69 -13.22 2.01
N ALA A 56 -54.99 -14.07 2.79
CA ALA A 56 -55.24 -14.76 4.07
C ALA A 56 -53.91 -15.21 4.77
N ARG A 57 -54.02 -16.03 5.83
CA ARG A 57 -52.96 -16.83 6.48
C ARG A 57 -53.52 -18.26 6.76
N PRO A 58 -52.71 -19.27 7.10
CA PRO A 58 -52.41 -19.50 8.53
C PRO A 58 -51.00 -20.03 8.83
N ALA A 59 -50.63 -20.00 10.12
CA ALA A 59 -49.58 -20.82 10.73
C ALA A 59 -50.00 -21.09 12.20
N HIS A 60 -49.66 -22.25 12.76
CA HIS A 60 -50.16 -22.72 14.06
C HIS A 60 -49.31 -22.29 15.26
N ASP A 61 -49.98 -22.05 16.40
CA ASP A 61 -49.40 -22.11 17.74
C ASP A 61 -49.40 -23.56 18.28
N ILE A 62 -48.33 -23.94 18.99
CA ILE A 62 -48.36 -24.74 20.23
C ILE A 62 -47.26 -24.19 21.15
N ALA A 63 -47.47 -24.17 22.47
CA ALA A 63 -46.54 -23.65 23.47
C ALA A 63 -46.35 -24.63 24.65
N GLN A 64 -45.53 -24.21 25.63
CA GLN A 64 -45.36 -24.79 26.99
C GLN A 64 -44.56 -26.10 27.12
N ASP A 65 -43.86 -26.39 28.23
CA ASP A 65 -43.29 -25.57 29.34
C ASP A 65 -42.35 -26.47 30.21
N ILE A 66 -41.74 -25.89 31.25
CA ILE A 66 -41.12 -26.52 32.46
C ILE A 66 -39.69 -27.09 32.27
N GLY A 67 -38.68 -26.71 33.07
CA GLY A 67 -38.61 -25.60 34.03
C GLY A 67 -37.62 -25.78 35.21
N ARG A 68 -37.49 -24.70 36.00
CA ARG A 68 -36.80 -24.56 37.32
C ARG A 68 -35.26 -24.65 37.33
N GLY A 69 -34.54 -23.82 38.11
CA GLY A 69 -34.99 -22.65 38.89
C GLY A 69 -33.96 -22.17 39.93
N HIS A 70 -34.31 -21.09 40.65
CA HIS A 70 -33.63 -20.50 41.83
C HIS A 70 -32.26 -19.82 41.58
N ALA A 71 -31.87 -18.75 42.30
CA ALA A 71 -32.65 -17.77 43.08
C ALA A 71 -31.78 -16.51 43.38
N GLU A 72 -32.45 -15.38 43.67
CA GLU A 72 -31.95 -14.20 44.42
C GLU A 72 -30.71 -13.40 43.90
N GLY A 73 -30.60 -12.09 44.14
CA GLY A 73 -31.58 -11.19 44.75
C GLY A 73 -31.01 -10.05 45.62
N ILE A 74 -30.12 -9.20 45.10
CA ILE A 74 -29.60 -8.03 45.85
C ILE A 74 -29.66 -6.76 44.98
N ALA A 75 -30.23 -5.69 45.54
CA ALA A 75 -30.21 -4.34 44.97
C ALA A 75 -29.45 -3.39 45.91
N TRP A 76 -28.81 -2.34 45.35
CA TRP A 76 -28.14 -1.30 46.13
C TRP A 76 -28.44 0.11 45.59
N SER A 77 -28.51 1.08 46.51
CA SER A 77 -29.01 2.44 46.26
C SER A 77 -27.91 3.50 46.24
N ARG A 78 -28.17 4.60 45.52
CA ARG A 78 -27.57 5.95 45.74
C ARG A 78 -28.38 6.71 46.81
N PRO A 79 -28.00 7.91 47.31
CA PRO A 79 -26.96 8.88 46.87
C PRO A 79 -26.10 9.36 48.09
N PRO A 80 -25.75 10.67 48.34
CA PRO A 80 -25.30 11.79 47.49
C PRO A 80 -23.98 12.49 47.95
N GLY A 81 -23.29 13.18 47.02
CA GLY A 81 -22.70 14.53 47.22
C GLY A 81 -21.45 14.75 48.12
N GLY A 82 -20.62 15.74 47.76
CA GLY A 82 -19.56 16.29 48.62
C GLY A 82 -18.23 16.64 47.91
N ALA A 83 -17.67 17.81 48.20
CA ALA A 83 -16.37 18.33 47.74
C ALA A 83 -15.67 19.01 48.96
N PRO A 84 -14.38 19.45 48.93
CA PRO A 84 -13.54 19.71 47.77
C PRO A 84 -12.05 19.27 47.85
N ALA A 85 -11.30 19.72 46.84
CA ALA A 85 -9.89 19.49 46.51
C ALA A 85 -8.83 19.61 47.63
N HIS A 86 -7.73 18.88 47.43
CA HIS A 86 -6.38 19.32 47.79
C HIS A 86 -5.47 19.34 46.55
N ARG A 87 -4.79 20.47 46.32
CA ARG A 87 -3.60 20.52 45.44
C ARG A 87 -2.39 20.03 46.22
N VAL A 88 -1.51 19.29 45.57
CA VAL A 88 -0.08 19.22 45.92
C VAL A 88 0.70 19.58 44.66
N SER A 89 1.64 20.52 44.79
CA SER A 89 2.54 20.94 43.71
C SER A 89 3.94 20.39 44.00
N ALA A 90 4.66 19.97 42.96
CA ALA A 90 6.06 19.56 43.05
C ALA A 90 6.84 19.96 41.79
N GLN A 91 7.51 21.10 41.87
CA GLN A 91 8.55 21.58 40.96
C GLN A 91 9.64 22.23 41.84
N ALA A 92 10.94 22.14 41.54
CA ALA A 92 11.65 21.30 40.57
C ALA A 92 13.17 21.28 40.88
N ALA A 93 13.89 20.35 40.22
CA ALA A 93 15.31 20.46 39.85
C ALA A 93 16.37 20.58 40.99
N PRO A 94 17.69 20.63 40.67
CA PRO A 94 18.42 20.02 39.56
C PRO A 94 19.53 19.04 40.05
N VAL A 95 20.21 18.36 39.12
CA VAL A 95 21.59 17.88 39.32
C VAL A 95 22.44 18.39 38.15
N ALA A 96 23.63 18.93 38.47
CA ALA A 96 24.46 19.66 37.51
C ALA A 96 25.39 18.75 36.68
N ALA A 97 25.90 19.29 35.57
CA ALA A 97 26.82 18.60 34.68
C ALA A 97 28.29 18.65 35.17
N ALA A 98 29.06 17.66 34.74
CA ALA A 98 30.52 17.72 34.59
C ALA A 98 30.86 17.33 33.14
N ALA A 99 31.96 17.85 32.58
CA ALA A 99 32.15 17.88 31.12
C ALA A 99 33.59 17.53 30.67
N HIS A 100 33.68 17.23 29.37
CA HIS A 100 34.89 17.15 28.53
C HIS A 100 35.97 16.10 28.85
N ALA A 101 36.09 15.11 27.97
CA ALA A 101 37.37 14.60 27.49
C ALA A 101 37.22 14.14 26.03
N SER A 102 37.95 14.76 25.09
CA SER A 102 37.93 14.38 23.67
C SER A 102 39.14 13.51 23.35
N LEU A 103 38.94 12.27 22.89
CA LEU A 103 40.01 11.42 22.36
C LEU A 103 39.59 10.68 21.08
N THR A 104 40.20 11.14 19.98
CA THR A 104 40.67 10.38 18.79
C THR A 104 40.11 9.00 18.50
N ALA A 105 39.53 8.83 17.30
CA ALA A 105 39.25 7.52 16.72
C ALA A 105 40.53 6.81 16.22
N PRO A 106 40.59 5.46 16.28
CA PRO A 106 41.54 4.65 15.51
C PRO A 106 41.06 4.41 14.06
N ALA A 107 41.99 4.07 13.18
CA ALA A 107 41.76 3.99 11.73
C ALA A 107 41.17 2.65 11.25
N ALA A 108 40.72 2.65 9.98
CA ALA A 108 40.22 1.48 9.26
C ALA A 108 41.19 0.28 9.28
N HIS A 109 40.64 -0.93 9.16
CA HIS A 109 41.40 -2.13 8.81
C HIS A 109 41.14 -2.46 7.33
N ALA A 110 42.17 -2.27 6.50
CA ALA A 110 42.15 -2.65 5.10
C ALA A 110 42.40 -4.16 4.94
N ALA A 111 41.66 -4.81 4.04
CA ALA A 111 41.93 -6.19 3.66
C ALA A 111 43.15 -6.27 2.71
N PRO A 112 44.06 -7.24 2.87
CA PRO A 112 45.17 -7.44 1.94
C PRO A 112 44.70 -8.08 0.63
N PRO A 113 45.32 -7.75 -0.53
CA PRO A 113 44.93 -8.29 -1.82
C PRO A 113 45.54 -9.68 -2.08
N ALA A 114 44.71 -10.61 -2.59
CA ALA A 114 45.20 -11.87 -3.16
C ALA A 114 45.62 -11.64 -4.63
N GLN A 115 46.91 -11.78 -4.94
CA GLN A 115 47.44 -11.67 -6.30
C GLN A 115 47.27 -12.98 -7.06
N ALA A 116 46.97 -12.90 -8.36
CA ALA A 116 47.02 -14.04 -9.26
C ALA A 116 48.45 -14.30 -9.73
N ALA A 117 48.85 -15.57 -9.79
CA ALA A 117 50.11 -16.01 -10.41
C ALA A 117 49.84 -17.25 -11.28
N HIS A 118 50.33 -17.23 -12.52
CA HIS A 118 50.21 -18.36 -13.44
C HIS A 118 51.35 -19.36 -13.23
N THR A 119 51.05 -20.65 -13.27
CA THR A 119 52.01 -21.69 -13.64
C THR A 119 51.41 -22.57 -14.72
N ALA A 120 52.08 -22.67 -15.87
CA ALA A 120 51.65 -23.48 -16.99
C ALA A 120 52.52 -24.75 -17.09
N HIS A 121 51.89 -25.90 -17.26
CA HIS A 121 52.53 -27.11 -17.76
C HIS A 121 51.71 -27.68 -18.90
N ALA A 122 52.38 -27.93 -20.03
CA ALA A 122 51.78 -28.50 -21.23
C ALA A 122 52.46 -29.84 -21.55
N VAL A 123 51.64 -30.86 -21.82
CA VAL A 123 52.04 -32.12 -22.47
C VAL A 123 50.98 -32.41 -23.53
N ALA A 124 51.40 -33.00 -24.66
CA ALA A 124 50.67 -32.95 -25.92
C ALA A 124 49.92 -34.27 -26.25
N PRO A 125 49.51 -34.62 -27.50
CA PRO A 125 48.09 -34.89 -27.75
C PRO A 125 47.75 -36.25 -28.39
N GLY A 126 46.46 -36.63 -28.37
CA GLY A 126 45.90 -37.51 -29.41
C GLY A 126 44.80 -38.51 -29.01
N ALA A 127 43.56 -38.23 -29.41
CA ALA A 127 42.50 -39.21 -29.75
C ALA A 127 41.30 -38.46 -30.36
N ARG A 128 40.46 -39.09 -31.20
CA ARG A 128 39.37 -38.41 -31.93
C ARG A 128 38.06 -39.21 -31.98
N ARG A 129 36.99 -38.65 -31.36
CA ARG A 129 35.56 -39.03 -31.51
C ARG A 129 35.19 -40.42 -30.94
N PRO A 130 33.89 -40.76 -30.71
CA PRO A 130 32.66 -40.15 -31.23
C PRO A 130 31.78 -39.36 -30.24
N SER A 131 30.74 -38.75 -30.83
CA SER A 131 29.68 -37.99 -30.16
C SER A 131 28.73 -38.91 -29.37
N GLY A 132 28.28 -38.47 -28.20
CA GLY A 132 27.23 -39.13 -27.42
C GLY A 132 26.60 -38.20 -26.39
N ALA A 133 25.28 -38.05 -26.46
CA ALA A 133 24.38 -37.44 -25.47
C ALA A 133 24.93 -36.27 -24.62
N ALA A 134 24.67 -35.03 -25.06
CA ALA A 134 24.77 -33.87 -24.20
C ALA A 134 23.74 -33.98 -23.06
N LYS A 135 24.16 -34.50 -21.90
CA LYS A 135 23.42 -34.27 -20.64
C LYS A 135 23.46 -32.78 -20.36
N GLY A 136 22.36 -32.10 -20.68
CA GLY A 136 22.18 -30.70 -20.31
C GLY A 136 22.27 -30.58 -18.80
N HIS A 137 23.42 -30.13 -18.29
CA HIS A 137 23.48 -29.55 -16.97
C HIS A 137 22.63 -28.28 -17.03
N ALA A 138 21.41 -28.38 -16.50
CA ALA A 138 20.63 -27.23 -16.10
C ALA A 138 21.40 -26.56 -14.95
N GLY A 139 22.42 -25.76 -15.32
CA GLY A 139 23.09 -24.86 -14.40
C GLY A 139 22.01 -24.00 -13.76
N GLY A 140 21.94 -24.04 -12.43
CA GLY A 140 20.82 -23.49 -11.69
C GLY A 140 20.69 -21.99 -11.92
N ALA A 141 19.84 -21.61 -12.88
CA ALA A 141 19.32 -20.26 -12.97
C ALA A 141 18.57 -20.02 -11.66
N HIS A 142 19.19 -19.26 -10.73
CA HIS A 142 18.62 -18.93 -9.44
C HIS A 142 17.26 -18.27 -9.68
N ALA A 143 16.18 -19.04 -9.50
CA ALA A 143 14.89 -18.69 -10.06
C ALA A 143 14.42 -17.32 -9.55
N GLN A 144 14.46 -16.34 -10.45
CA GLN A 144 13.89 -15.02 -10.21
C GLN A 144 12.39 -15.19 -10.21
N TRP A 145 11.74 -14.66 -9.18
CA TRP A 145 10.29 -14.72 -9.05
C TRP A 145 9.64 -13.66 -9.92
N ALA A 146 8.40 -13.89 -10.34
CA ALA A 146 7.61 -12.95 -11.14
C ALA A 146 6.16 -12.94 -10.65
N TYR A 147 5.33 -12.03 -11.20
CA TYR A 147 3.88 -12.05 -10.95
C TYR A 147 3.10 -12.93 -11.94
N GLU A 148 3.75 -13.41 -13.01
CA GLU A 148 3.13 -14.21 -14.08
C GLU A 148 4.04 -15.37 -14.53
N GLY A 149 3.49 -16.29 -15.33
CA GLY A 149 4.22 -17.41 -15.92
C GLY A 149 4.72 -18.45 -14.91
N ALA A 150 5.74 -19.22 -15.31
CA ALA A 150 6.28 -20.33 -14.52
C ALA A 150 6.95 -19.91 -13.18
N ALA A 151 7.25 -18.62 -13.02
CA ALA A 151 7.78 -18.03 -11.79
C ALA A 151 6.74 -17.22 -10.99
N GLY A 152 5.45 -17.34 -11.36
CA GLY A 152 4.33 -16.60 -10.77
C GLY A 152 4.00 -16.99 -9.31
N PRO A 153 3.04 -16.28 -8.66
CA PRO A 153 2.73 -16.42 -7.24
C PRO A 153 2.35 -17.82 -6.75
N THR A 154 1.80 -18.65 -7.63
CA THR A 154 1.47 -20.07 -7.34
C THR A 154 2.70 -20.98 -7.28
N ALA A 155 3.83 -20.56 -7.87
CA ALA A 155 5.08 -21.31 -7.92
C ALA A 155 6.13 -20.82 -6.90
N TRP A 156 6.00 -19.61 -6.34
CA TRP A 156 7.02 -18.96 -5.51
C TRP A 156 7.66 -19.86 -4.45
N GLY A 157 6.85 -20.59 -3.65
CA GLY A 157 7.36 -21.45 -2.58
C GLY A 157 8.12 -22.69 -3.04
N ALA A 158 8.14 -22.99 -4.34
CA ALA A 158 8.94 -24.04 -4.96
C ALA A 158 10.16 -23.51 -5.73
N LEU A 159 10.29 -22.20 -5.94
CA LEU A 159 11.41 -21.61 -6.69
C LEU A 159 12.74 -21.71 -5.93
N LYS A 160 12.72 -21.57 -4.60
CA LYS A 160 13.88 -21.64 -3.71
C LYS A 160 13.49 -22.11 -2.30
N PRO A 161 14.37 -22.79 -1.53
CA PRO A 161 14.06 -23.24 -0.17
C PRO A 161 13.64 -22.11 0.78
N GLU A 162 14.29 -20.94 0.69
CA GLU A 162 13.99 -19.78 1.52
C GLU A 162 12.62 -19.14 1.25
N PHE A 163 11.94 -19.51 0.15
CA PHE A 163 10.61 -19.01 -0.20
C PHE A 163 9.47 -19.92 0.30
N GLY A 164 9.75 -21.01 1.03
CA GLY A 164 8.74 -22.02 1.40
C GLY A 164 7.48 -21.46 2.09
N LEU A 165 7.60 -20.39 2.88
CA LEU A 165 6.47 -19.69 3.52
C LEU A 165 5.44 -19.17 2.50
N CYS A 166 5.84 -18.84 1.27
CA CYS A 166 4.93 -18.44 0.20
C CYS A 166 3.92 -19.54 -0.18
N ALA A 167 4.19 -20.81 0.16
CA ALA A 167 3.33 -21.96 -0.11
C ALA A 167 2.79 -22.65 1.16
N ASN A 168 3.52 -22.64 2.27
CA ASN A 168 3.12 -23.34 3.52
C ASN A 168 2.73 -22.42 4.69
N GLY A 169 2.91 -21.11 4.56
CA GLY A 169 2.54 -20.12 5.57
C GLY A 169 1.03 -20.07 5.85
N GLN A 170 0.67 -19.85 7.11
CA GLN A 170 -0.72 -19.86 7.59
C GLN A 170 -1.28 -18.45 7.89
N ARG A 171 -0.43 -17.41 7.82
CA ARG A 171 -0.78 -16.01 8.08
C ARG A 171 -0.35 -15.12 6.93
N GLN A 172 -0.46 -15.63 5.70
CA GLN A 172 -0.01 -14.98 4.48
C GLN A 172 -0.85 -13.73 4.12
N SER A 173 -0.21 -12.72 3.52
CA SER A 173 -0.81 -11.51 2.96
C SER A 173 -0.66 -11.48 1.43
N PRO A 174 -1.51 -10.74 0.68
CA PRO A 174 -2.62 -9.90 1.15
C PRO A 174 -3.85 -10.74 1.49
N ILE A 175 -4.92 -10.10 1.97
CA ILE A 175 -6.21 -10.75 2.27
C ILE A 175 -7.40 -9.95 1.74
N ASP A 176 -8.54 -10.63 1.64
CA ASP A 176 -9.85 -10.01 1.46
C ASP A 176 -10.46 -9.74 2.84
N ILE A 177 -10.55 -8.46 3.23
CA ILE A 177 -11.03 -8.01 4.53
C ILE A 177 -12.55 -7.95 4.49
N ARG A 178 -13.21 -8.97 5.06
CA ARG A 178 -14.68 -9.06 5.13
C ARG A 178 -15.15 -8.66 6.52
N GLY A 179 -15.29 -7.35 6.72
CA GLY A 179 -15.42 -6.71 8.03
C GLY A 179 -14.21 -6.89 8.95
N GLY A 180 -14.32 -6.34 10.16
CA GLY A 180 -13.39 -6.57 11.26
C GLY A 180 -14.14 -6.58 12.60
N LEU A 181 -13.51 -7.12 13.65
CA LEU A 181 -14.02 -6.97 15.00
C LEU A 181 -13.85 -5.50 15.44
N ALA A 182 -14.97 -4.79 15.58
CA ALA A 182 -15.02 -3.46 16.17
C ALA A 182 -14.49 -3.50 17.59
N VAL A 183 -13.37 -2.82 17.84
CA VAL A 183 -12.78 -2.64 19.17
C VAL A 183 -12.19 -1.23 19.28
N ASP A 184 -12.12 -0.71 20.50
CA ASP A 184 -11.40 0.52 20.79
C ASP A 184 -9.89 0.27 20.60
N LEU A 185 -9.33 0.79 19.51
CA LEU A 185 -7.92 0.67 19.16
C LEU A 185 -7.24 2.04 19.34
N GLU A 186 -6.08 2.02 20.02
CA GLU A 186 -5.15 3.16 20.04
C GLU A 186 -4.93 3.67 18.59
N PRO A 187 -5.14 4.97 18.31
CA PRO A 187 -4.88 5.54 17.00
C PRO A 187 -3.42 5.35 16.59
N VAL A 188 -3.17 4.96 15.33
CA VAL A 188 -1.79 4.93 14.81
C VAL A 188 -1.27 6.36 14.75
N LYS A 189 -0.17 6.62 15.46
CA LYS A 189 0.46 7.95 15.51
C LYS A 189 1.42 8.04 14.34
N PHE A 190 1.25 9.05 13.49
CA PHE A 190 2.07 9.27 12.30
C PHE A 190 3.06 10.42 12.57
N ASP A 191 4.34 10.08 12.73
CA ASP A 191 5.46 11.03 12.79
C ASP A 191 6.08 11.11 11.39
N TYR A 192 5.33 11.75 10.49
CA TYR A 192 5.74 11.98 9.11
C TYR A 192 6.04 13.47 8.88
N ARG A 193 6.99 13.75 7.99
CA ARG A 193 7.40 15.10 7.61
C ARG A 193 7.98 15.14 6.19
N PRO A 194 8.03 16.32 5.54
CA PRO A 194 8.64 16.46 4.22
C PRO A 194 10.10 16.00 4.23
N SER A 195 10.44 15.12 3.29
CA SER A 195 11.73 14.46 3.20
C SER A 195 12.26 14.48 1.77
N ALA A 196 13.58 14.43 1.61
CA ALA A 196 14.18 13.98 0.36
C ALA A 196 13.82 12.49 0.12
N PHE A 197 13.78 12.08 -1.14
CA PHE A 197 13.50 10.70 -1.53
C PHE A 197 14.23 10.31 -2.82
N SER A 198 14.30 9.02 -3.06
CA SER A 198 14.83 8.41 -4.29
C SER A 198 13.85 7.36 -4.80
N VAL A 199 13.83 7.14 -6.11
CA VAL A 199 12.90 6.23 -6.79
C VAL A 199 13.69 5.16 -7.55
N ILE A 200 13.30 3.91 -7.40
CA ILE A 200 13.86 2.77 -8.12
C ILE A 200 12.73 1.93 -8.72
N ASP A 201 12.83 1.62 -10.02
CA ASP A 201 12.10 0.51 -10.61
C ASP A 201 12.93 -0.76 -10.33
N ASN A 202 12.49 -1.58 -9.37
CA ASN A 202 13.26 -2.74 -8.89
C ASN A 202 12.96 -4.05 -9.65
N GLY A 203 12.37 -3.97 -10.85
CA GLY A 203 11.95 -5.14 -11.63
C GLY A 203 10.62 -5.77 -11.19
N HIS A 204 10.08 -5.37 -10.03
CA HIS A 204 8.82 -5.89 -9.47
C HIS A 204 7.80 -4.79 -9.09
N THR A 205 8.26 -3.56 -8.85
CA THR A 205 7.45 -2.39 -8.50
C THR A 205 8.25 -1.11 -8.73
N VAL A 206 7.57 0.03 -8.76
CA VAL A 206 8.17 1.32 -8.40
C VAL A 206 8.26 1.38 -6.88
N GLN A 207 9.47 1.53 -6.34
CA GLN A 207 9.75 1.69 -4.92
C GLN A 207 10.36 3.08 -4.68
N VAL A 208 9.98 3.69 -3.56
CA VAL A 208 10.47 4.98 -3.10
C VAL A 208 11.19 4.79 -1.77
N ASN A 209 12.48 5.12 -1.75
CA ASN A 209 13.32 5.07 -0.56
C ASN A 209 13.38 6.45 0.11
N LEU A 210 13.46 6.47 1.44
CA LEU A 210 13.53 7.67 2.25
C LEU A 210 14.67 7.55 3.29
N PRO A 211 15.33 8.65 3.67
CA PRO A 211 16.23 8.67 4.81
C PRO A 211 15.45 8.47 6.13
N PRO A 212 16.11 7.97 7.20
CA PRO A 212 15.48 7.77 8.51
C PRO A 212 14.85 9.04 9.11
N GLY A 213 13.87 8.85 10.00
CA GLY A 213 13.22 9.91 10.76
C GLY A 213 11.72 10.09 10.47
N ASN A 214 11.17 9.41 9.48
CA ASN A 214 9.71 9.26 9.33
C ASN A 214 9.28 7.96 10.02
N ALA A 215 8.17 7.93 10.75
CA ALA A 215 7.77 6.76 11.54
C ALA A 215 6.28 6.66 11.85
N ILE A 216 5.88 5.48 12.33
CA ILE A 216 4.60 5.24 12.99
C ILE A 216 4.79 4.71 14.41
N GLU A 217 3.83 4.99 15.29
CA GLU A 217 3.63 4.25 16.54
C GLU A 217 2.32 3.45 16.46
N VAL A 218 2.39 2.14 16.67
CA VAL A 218 1.23 1.24 16.69
C VAL A 218 1.41 0.15 17.75
N GLY A 219 0.39 -0.06 18.59
CA GLY A 219 0.41 -1.04 19.68
C GLY A 219 1.56 -0.83 20.68
N GLY A 220 1.90 0.43 20.98
CA GLY A 220 2.98 0.81 21.89
C GLY A 220 4.41 0.57 21.36
N ARG A 221 4.59 0.41 20.04
CA ARG A 221 5.92 0.29 19.40
C ARG A 221 6.06 1.29 18.27
N ARG A 222 7.22 1.93 18.19
CA ARG A 222 7.64 2.79 17.08
C ARG A 222 8.35 1.97 16.00
N TYR A 223 7.99 2.21 14.75
CA TYR A 223 8.61 1.62 13.56
C TYR A 223 9.01 2.75 12.60
N GLU A 224 10.28 2.84 12.23
CA GLU A 224 10.78 3.84 11.26
C GLU A 224 10.42 3.40 9.83
N LEU A 225 9.94 4.33 9.02
CA LEU A 225 9.66 4.15 7.59
C LEU A 225 10.97 3.89 6.84
N VAL A 226 10.99 2.81 6.05
CA VAL A 226 12.15 2.41 5.25
C VAL A 226 11.93 2.77 3.78
N GLN A 227 10.74 2.47 3.26
CA GLN A 227 10.34 2.71 1.88
C GLN A 227 8.81 2.71 1.76
N PHE A 228 8.30 3.16 0.61
CA PHE A 228 6.97 2.78 0.16
C PHE A 228 6.97 2.32 -1.31
N HIS A 229 5.99 1.51 -1.71
CA HIS A 229 5.90 0.95 -3.07
C HIS A 229 4.45 0.67 -3.50
N PHE A 230 4.24 0.35 -4.78
CA PHE A 230 2.92 0.35 -5.42
C PHE A 230 2.57 -0.99 -6.09
N HIS A 231 1.29 -1.37 -6.01
CA HIS A 231 0.76 -2.56 -6.67
C HIS A 231 -0.46 -2.21 -7.54
N ARG A 232 -0.60 -2.92 -8.66
CA ARG A 232 -1.74 -2.86 -9.59
C ARG A 232 -2.20 -4.28 -9.96
N PRO A 233 -3.50 -4.60 -9.87
CA PRO A 233 -4.54 -3.89 -9.09
C PRO A 233 -4.21 -3.89 -7.58
N SER A 234 -5.11 -3.45 -6.69
CA SER A 234 -4.84 -3.53 -5.25
C SER A 234 -4.60 -4.97 -4.77
N GLU A 235 -3.59 -5.16 -3.94
CA GLU A 235 -3.32 -6.45 -3.30
C GLU A 235 -4.39 -6.79 -2.25
N GLU A 236 -4.69 -5.87 -1.35
CA GLU A 236 -5.80 -5.98 -0.40
C GLU A 236 -7.16 -5.81 -1.10
N ARG A 237 -8.19 -6.40 -0.49
CA ARG A 237 -9.60 -6.18 -0.84
C ARG A 237 -10.41 -5.86 0.42
N ILE A 238 -11.52 -5.16 0.26
CA ILE A 238 -12.52 -4.94 1.31
C ILE A 238 -13.86 -5.47 0.80
N ASP A 239 -14.48 -6.38 1.54
CA ASP A 239 -15.76 -7.03 1.20
C ASP A 239 -15.81 -7.58 -0.25
N GLY A 240 -14.71 -8.19 -0.69
CA GLY A 240 -14.52 -8.72 -2.05
C GLY A 240 -14.10 -7.69 -3.10
N ARG A 241 -14.28 -6.40 -2.84
CA ARG A 241 -13.94 -5.30 -3.76
C ARG A 241 -12.43 -5.11 -3.84
N GLN A 242 -11.91 -5.21 -5.07
CA GLN A 242 -10.56 -4.76 -5.43
C GLN A 242 -10.60 -3.30 -5.89
N PHE A 243 -9.48 -2.60 -5.73
CA PHE A 243 -9.28 -1.19 -6.08
C PHE A 243 -8.24 -1.08 -7.21
N GLU A 244 -8.10 0.11 -7.80
CA GLU A 244 -7.27 0.30 -8.99
C GLU A 244 -5.79 0.00 -8.72
N MET A 245 -5.32 0.38 -7.53
CA MET A 245 -3.96 0.14 -7.04
C MET A 245 -3.97 0.00 -5.51
N SER A 246 -2.87 -0.47 -4.92
CA SER A 246 -2.53 -0.26 -3.51
C SER A 246 -1.15 0.36 -3.37
N LEU A 247 -0.93 1.04 -2.25
CA LEU A 247 0.32 1.64 -1.82
C LEU A 247 0.67 1.02 -0.46
N HIS A 248 1.89 0.52 -0.30
CA HIS A 248 2.38 -0.07 0.93
C HIS A 248 3.55 0.73 1.49
N LEU A 249 3.38 1.33 2.67
CA LEU A 249 4.44 2.02 3.40
C LEU A 249 5.06 1.06 4.43
N VAL A 250 6.32 0.68 4.23
CA VAL A 250 7.01 -0.38 4.98
C VAL A 250 7.88 0.22 6.07
N HIS A 251 7.59 -0.16 7.31
CA HIS A 251 8.27 0.31 8.51
C HIS A 251 8.96 -0.83 9.26
N LYS A 252 10.00 -0.50 10.03
CA LYS A 252 10.81 -1.47 10.79
C LYS A 252 11.14 -0.97 12.21
N ASP A 253 11.00 -1.83 13.22
CA ASP A 253 11.45 -1.55 14.59
C ASP A 253 12.97 -1.84 14.75
N PRO A 254 13.65 -1.37 15.81
CA PRO A 254 15.07 -1.63 16.04
C PRO A 254 15.44 -3.12 16.21
N THR A 255 14.47 -4.01 16.40
CA THR A 255 14.66 -5.47 16.46
C THR A 255 14.40 -6.18 15.12
N GLY A 256 14.07 -5.42 14.07
CA GLY A 256 13.80 -5.93 12.73
C GLY A 256 12.35 -6.34 12.46
N ARG A 257 11.41 -6.16 13.40
CA ARG A 257 9.99 -6.43 13.14
C ARG A 257 9.42 -5.42 12.16
N LEU A 258 8.53 -5.87 11.28
CA LEU A 258 7.93 -5.04 10.25
C LEU A 258 6.49 -4.65 10.58
N ALA A 259 6.15 -3.40 10.25
CA ALA A 259 4.78 -2.92 10.19
C ALA A 259 4.53 -2.30 8.80
N VAL A 260 3.41 -2.63 8.16
CA VAL A 260 3.05 -2.13 6.83
C VAL A 260 1.74 -1.38 6.90
N VAL A 261 1.75 -0.13 6.45
CA VAL A 261 0.54 0.67 6.26
C VAL A 261 0.10 0.50 4.81
N GLY A 262 -1.03 -0.19 4.61
CA GLY A 262 -1.66 -0.38 3.30
C GLY A 262 -2.68 0.72 3.04
N VAL A 263 -2.56 1.40 1.90
CA VAL A 263 -3.51 2.41 1.43
C VAL A 263 -4.09 1.95 0.10
N LEU A 264 -5.42 1.96 -0.01
CA LEU A 264 -6.14 1.59 -1.23
C LEU A 264 -6.34 2.82 -2.12
N LEU A 265 -6.08 2.67 -3.42
CA LEU A 265 -6.16 3.74 -4.40
C LEU A 265 -7.36 3.49 -5.32
N GLY A 266 -8.42 4.28 -5.14
CA GLY A 266 -9.65 4.24 -5.95
C GLY A 266 -9.68 5.26 -7.09
N LYS A 267 -10.63 5.12 -8.02
CA LYS A 267 -10.86 6.12 -9.09
C LYS A 267 -11.31 7.45 -8.51
N GLY A 268 -10.71 8.56 -8.97
CA GLY A 268 -11.16 9.91 -8.64
C GLY A 268 -10.22 11.00 -9.19
N PRO A 269 -10.09 12.14 -8.51
CA PRO A 269 -9.10 13.17 -8.82
C PRO A 269 -7.64 12.68 -8.79
N ALA A 270 -6.72 13.49 -9.31
CA ALA A 270 -5.30 13.15 -9.37
C ALA A 270 -4.63 13.29 -8.00
N HIS A 271 -3.90 12.26 -7.57
CA HIS A 271 -3.17 12.29 -6.31
C HIS A 271 -1.86 13.09 -6.46
N PRO A 272 -1.63 14.20 -5.74
CA PRO A 272 -0.44 15.03 -5.95
C PRO A 272 0.86 14.30 -5.62
N ALA A 273 0.93 13.62 -4.46
CA ALA A 273 2.11 12.88 -4.05
C ALA A 273 2.48 11.71 -5.01
N VAL A 274 1.50 10.95 -5.53
CA VAL A 274 1.77 9.92 -6.55
C VAL A 274 2.27 10.56 -7.85
N GLN A 275 1.73 11.71 -8.25
CA GLN A 275 2.26 12.44 -9.40
C GLN A 275 3.71 12.92 -9.18
N THR A 276 4.06 13.33 -7.96
CA THR A 276 5.43 13.69 -7.59
C THR A 276 6.39 12.50 -7.75
N VAL A 277 5.96 11.28 -7.44
CA VAL A 277 6.75 10.06 -7.73
C VAL A 277 6.83 9.80 -9.22
N TRP A 278 5.71 9.85 -9.96
CA TRP A 278 5.68 9.61 -11.41
C TRP A 278 6.55 10.61 -12.19
N ASN A 279 6.67 11.84 -11.71
CA ASN A 279 7.54 12.87 -12.27
C ASN A 279 9.05 12.66 -11.96
N ASN A 280 9.41 11.69 -11.10
CA ASN A 280 10.79 11.36 -10.72
C ASN A 280 11.11 9.86 -10.93
N LEU A 281 10.38 9.16 -11.81
CA LEU A 281 10.70 7.78 -12.18
C LEU A 281 12.09 7.68 -12.84
N PRO A 282 12.89 6.64 -12.54
CA PRO A 282 14.13 6.36 -13.26
C PRO A 282 13.84 5.96 -14.71
N LEU A 283 14.83 6.15 -15.59
CA LEU A 283 14.75 5.71 -16.99
C LEU A 283 15.09 4.23 -17.16
N GLU A 284 15.99 3.70 -16.33
CA GLU A 284 16.51 2.34 -16.39
C GLU A 284 16.07 1.52 -15.16
N LYS A 285 15.92 0.20 -15.34
CA LYS A 285 15.53 -0.70 -14.25
C LYS A 285 16.72 -1.08 -13.37
N ASN A 286 16.48 -1.10 -12.06
CA ASN A 286 17.43 -1.32 -10.98
C ASN A 286 18.44 -0.18 -10.76
N GLU A 287 18.27 0.96 -11.44
CA GLU A 287 18.99 2.20 -11.13
C GLU A 287 18.13 3.08 -10.21
N GLU A 288 18.72 3.54 -9.09
CA GLU A 288 18.05 4.40 -8.12
C GLU A 288 18.28 5.88 -8.44
N ALA A 289 17.22 6.61 -8.76
CA ALA A 289 17.26 8.02 -9.10
C ALA A 289 16.88 8.90 -7.89
N PRO A 290 17.78 9.80 -7.41
CA PRO A 290 17.42 10.77 -6.38
C PRO A 290 16.48 11.84 -6.94
N ALA A 291 15.37 12.08 -6.27
CA ALA A 291 14.39 13.08 -6.69
C ALA A 291 14.87 14.50 -6.38
N ARG A 292 14.43 15.47 -7.19
CA ARG A 292 14.68 16.91 -6.94
C ARG A 292 13.59 17.57 -6.09
N ALA A 293 12.49 16.87 -5.88
CA ALA A 293 11.40 17.29 -5.00
C ALA A 293 11.55 16.69 -3.61
N GLN A 294 10.85 17.25 -2.63
CA GLN A 294 10.54 16.55 -1.39
C GLN A 294 9.19 15.84 -1.50
N ILE A 295 8.98 14.84 -0.64
CA ILE A 295 7.70 14.18 -0.44
C ILE A 295 7.40 14.09 1.06
N ASP A 296 6.13 14.25 1.41
CA ASP A 296 5.64 14.03 2.77
C ASP A 296 4.76 12.77 2.77
N PRO A 297 5.14 11.69 3.48
CA PRO A 297 4.33 10.48 3.55
C PRO A 297 2.94 10.69 4.16
N GLY A 298 2.73 11.75 4.95
CA GLY A 298 1.43 12.14 5.51
C GLY A 298 0.40 12.60 4.48
N HIS A 299 0.83 12.96 3.27
CA HIS A 299 -0.04 13.26 2.13
C HIS A 299 -0.47 12.02 1.33
N LEU A 300 0.18 10.86 1.50
CA LEU A 300 -0.17 9.59 0.83
C LEU A 300 -1.33 8.85 1.50
N LEU A 301 -2.07 9.55 2.36
CA LEU A 301 -2.68 8.99 3.56
C LEU A 301 -4.05 9.68 3.76
N PRO A 302 -5.18 8.93 3.84
CA PRO A 302 -6.53 9.49 3.85
C PRO A 302 -6.84 10.26 5.13
N GLU A 303 -7.55 11.39 5.05
CA GLU A 303 -7.88 12.24 6.21
C GLU A 303 -8.50 11.45 7.37
N ASP A 304 -9.42 10.54 7.05
CA ASP A 304 -9.92 9.51 7.95
C ASP A 304 -8.84 8.43 8.17
N ARG A 305 -8.17 8.50 9.33
CA ARG A 305 -7.07 7.60 9.74
C ARG A 305 -7.52 6.22 10.22
N ARG A 306 -8.82 5.89 10.18
CA ARG A 306 -9.33 4.62 10.71
C ARG A 306 -8.89 3.43 9.86
N TYR A 307 -8.61 2.32 10.53
CA TYR A 307 -7.83 1.22 9.94
C TYR A 307 -8.36 -0.16 10.35
N TYR A 308 -8.14 -1.13 9.48
CA TYR A 308 -8.15 -2.55 9.80
C TYR A 308 -6.74 -2.99 10.23
N THR A 309 -6.64 -3.94 11.15
CA THR A 309 -5.34 -4.48 11.57
C THR A 309 -5.37 -5.99 11.81
N TYR A 310 -4.28 -6.63 11.39
CA TYR A 310 -4.06 -8.07 11.52
C TYR A 310 -2.56 -8.39 11.45
N MET A 311 -2.18 -9.56 11.98
CA MET A 311 -0.82 -10.10 11.76
C MET A 311 -0.81 -10.93 10.46
N GLY A 312 0.05 -10.53 9.53
CA GLY A 312 0.18 -11.06 8.18
C GLY A 312 1.61 -11.42 7.80
N SER A 313 1.91 -11.37 6.50
CA SER A 313 3.23 -11.59 5.92
C SER A 313 3.68 -10.44 5.02
N LEU A 314 4.89 -10.54 4.46
CA LEU A 314 5.23 -9.86 3.21
C LEU A 314 4.39 -10.44 2.05
N THR A 315 4.02 -9.61 1.09
CA THR A 315 3.25 -10.02 -0.10
C THR A 315 4.13 -10.49 -1.27
N THR A 316 5.46 -10.42 -1.11
CA THR A 316 6.48 -10.88 -2.05
C THR A 316 7.44 -11.89 -1.40
N PRO A 317 8.15 -12.73 -2.16
CA PRO A 317 9.11 -13.70 -1.61
C PRO A 317 10.21 -13.02 -0.79
N PRO A 318 10.60 -13.55 0.40
CA PRO A 318 10.31 -14.91 0.93
C PRO A 318 8.94 -15.08 1.64
N CYS A 319 8.03 -14.10 1.55
CA CYS A 319 6.70 -14.13 2.19
C CYS A 319 6.74 -14.35 3.72
N SER A 320 7.76 -13.80 4.39
CA SER A 320 7.96 -13.89 5.84
C SER A 320 6.74 -13.42 6.63
N GLU A 321 6.30 -14.23 7.59
CA GLU A 321 5.18 -13.91 8.48
C GLU A 321 5.64 -13.06 9.69
N GLY A 322 4.67 -12.56 10.46
CA GLY A 322 4.94 -11.70 11.61
C GLY A 322 4.96 -10.21 11.27
N VAL A 323 4.45 -9.83 10.10
CA VAL A 323 4.27 -8.43 9.69
C VAL A 323 2.99 -7.89 10.31
N GLN A 324 3.09 -6.75 10.99
CA GLN A 324 1.93 -6.02 11.53
C GLN A 324 1.28 -5.20 10.41
N TRP A 325 0.10 -5.60 9.94
CA TRP A 325 -0.63 -4.85 8.93
C TRP A 325 -1.57 -3.80 9.54
N VAL A 326 -1.63 -2.64 8.89
CA VAL A 326 -2.52 -1.51 9.16
C VAL A 326 -3.10 -1.07 7.81
N VAL A 327 -4.30 -1.53 7.45
CA VAL A 327 -4.93 -1.21 6.16
C VAL A 327 -5.96 -0.11 6.37
N MET A 328 -5.77 1.03 5.72
CA MET A 328 -6.69 2.17 5.83
C MET A 328 -8.09 1.81 5.32
N ARG A 329 -9.13 2.10 6.12
CA ARG A 329 -10.54 1.83 5.77
C ARG A 329 -11.00 2.70 4.61
N THR A 330 -10.54 3.96 4.58
CA THR A 330 -10.89 4.96 3.57
C THR A 330 -9.82 4.97 2.45
N PRO A 331 -10.20 4.76 1.17
CA PRO A 331 -9.26 4.82 0.06
C PRO A 331 -8.89 6.28 -0.28
N VAL A 332 -7.68 6.50 -0.78
CA VAL A 332 -7.32 7.75 -1.48
C VAL A 332 -7.69 7.63 -2.98
N THR A 333 -7.70 8.73 -3.71
CA THR A 333 -8.10 8.74 -5.13
C THR A 333 -6.94 8.97 -6.09
N VAL A 334 -6.99 8.33 -7.26
CA VAL A 334 -6.09 8.53 -8.42
C VAL A 334 -6.91 8.62 -9.72
N THR A 335 -6.37 9.28 -10.74
CA THR A 335 -6.99 9.28 -12.09
C THR A 335 -6.65 8.01 -12.87
N ALA A 336 -7.47 7.71 -13.88
CA ALA A 336 -7.19 6.66 -14.85
C ALA A 336 -5.81 6.83 -15.52
N GLN A 337 -5.38 8.08 -15.78
CA GLN A 337 -4.07 8.37 -16.37
C GLN A 337 -2.91 8.03 -15.43
N GLN A 338 -3.05 8.23 -14.11
CA GLN A 338 -2.02 7.83 -13.13
C GLN A 338 -1.90 6.31 -13.02
N VAL A 339 -3.03 5.59 -13.07
CA VAL A 339 -3.08 4.13 -13.08
C VAL A 339 -2.51 3.55 -14.39
N GLU A 340 -2.83 4.18 -15.53
CA GLU A 340 -2.35 3.79 -16.87
C GLU A 340 -0.84 4.02 -17.04
N LEU A 341 -0.28 5.09 -16.46
CA LEU A 341 1.17 5.33 -16.48
C LEU A 341 1.91 4.18 -15.77
N PHE A 342 1.43 3.79 -14.58
CA PHE A 342 1.96 2.63 -13.87
C PHE A 342 1.74 1.32 -14.62
N ALA A 343 0.55 1.13 -15.23
CA ALA A 343 0.18 -0.07 -15.99
C ALA A 343 1.14 -0.41 -17.15
N ARG A 344 1.80 0.61 -17.73
CA ARG A 344 2.79 0.43 -18.81
C ARG A 344 4.12 -0.14 -18.34
N ILE A 345 4.44 0.02 -17.06
CA ILE A 345 5.63 -0.53 -16.41
C ILE A 345 5.29 -1.87 -15.74
N TYR A 346 4.14 -1.91 -15.06
CA TYR A 346 3.60 -3.02 -14.30
C TYR A 346 2.11 -3.21 -14.60
N PRO A 347 1.76 -4.01 -15.63
CA PRO A 347 0.36 -4.33 -15.92
C PRO A 347 -0.32 -5.08 -14.78
N MET A 348 0.43 -6.00 -14.16
CA MET A 348 -0.02 -6.94 -13.13
C MET A 348 1.16 -7.19 -12.17
N ASN A 349 1.12 -6.61 -10.97
CA ASN A 349 2.16 -6.80 -9.95
C ASN A 349 1.62 -6.99 -8.53
N ALA A 350 0.47 -7.69 -8.40
CA ALA A 350 -0.21 -7.96 -7.15
C ALA A 350 -0.36 -9.48 -6.91
N ARG A 351 0.04 -9.96 -5.73
CA ARG A 351 -0.19 -11.34 -5.28
C ARG A 351 -1.70 -11.58 -5.10
N PRO A 352 -2.24 -12.74 -5.50
CA PRO A 352 -3.62 -13.12 -5.18
C PRO A 352 -3.90 -13.09 -3.67
N ALA A 353 -5.12 -12.71 -3.29
CA ALA A 353 -5.57 -12.72 -1.89
C ALA A 353 -5.47 -14.12 -1.27
N GLN A 354 -4.93 -14.17 -0.05
CA GLN A 354 -4.61 -15.39 0.68
C GLN A 354 -5.73 -15.75 1.67
N PRO A 355 -5.90 -17.04 2.06
CA PRO A 355 -6.93 -17.45 3.01
C PRO A 355 -6.80 -16.75 4.37
N VAL A 356 -7.90 -16.25 4.92
CA VAL A 356 -7.90 -15.57 6.24
C VAL A 356 -7.47 -16.51 7.37
N ALA A 357 -7.68 -17.83 7.23
CA ALA A 357 -7.15 -18.88 8.11
C ALA A 357 -7.41 -18.66 9.61
N GLY A 358 -8.64 -18.24 9.95
CA GLY A 358 -9.05 -17.99 11.34
C GLY A 358 -8.40 -16.78 12.02
N ARG A 359 -7.62 -15.97 11.30
CA ARG A 359 -7.08 -14.70 11.82
C ARG A 359 -8.21 -13.76 12.22
N ARG A 360 -8.16 -13.25 13.44
CA ARG A 360 -8.97 -12.10 13.85
C ARG A 360 -8.42 -10.84 13.16
N ILE A 361 -9.25 -10.22 12.33
CA ILE A 361 -9.05 -8.85 11.85
C ILE A 361 -9.76 -7.95 12.85
N MET A 362 -9.10 -6.90 13.33
CA MET A 362 -9.71 -5.86 14.16
C MET A 362 -9.91 -4.60 13.31
N GLN A 363 -10.90 -3.78 13.64
CA GLN A 363 -11.08 -2.44 13.05
C GLN A 363 -11.10 -1.39 14.16
N SER A 364 -10.51 -0.22 13.89
CA SER A 364 -10.73 0.97 14.72
C SER A 364 -12.05 1.64 14.32
N GLU A 365 -12.85 2.04 15.29
CA GLU A 365 -14.14 2.73 15.08
C GLU A 365 -14.03 4.14 14.50
#